data_AF-A0A0Q8QN80-F1
#
_entry.id   AF-A0A0Q8QN80-F1
#
_cell.length_a   1.000
_cell.length_b   1.000
_cell.length_c   1.000
_cell.angle_alpha   90.00
_cell.angle_beta   90.00
_cell.angle_gamma   90.00
#
_symmetry.space_group_name_H-M   'P 1'
#
loop_
_entity.id
_entity.type
_entity.pdbx_description
1 polymer ?
#
loop_
_entity_poly.entity_id
_entity_poly.type
_entity_poly.pdbx_seq_one_letter_code
_entity_poly.pdbx_strand_id
1 'polypeptide(L)'
;MKKSLLALGFILFLIFVFQIIEKSEKRAVSPSAAYLLRKDEIKKYQSAARSGSCEAANKLARFHLNISFRTDEAIYWYRLGRQCVDVNAKLELIGLLMDSDDRDVMAEVDQILIEIEKINPREATRAKEAIRATRERRLNQTEKLPPSGVQSR
;
A
#
# COMPACT_ATOMS: atom_id res chain seq x y z
N MET A 1 -20.32 40.41 -49.15
CA MET A 1 -19.41 39.29 -48.88
C MET A 1 -18.93 39.31 -47.41
N LYS A 2 -19.80 39.03 -46.43
CA LYS A 2 -19.43 39.07 -44.98
C LYS A 2 -19.83 37.80 -44.20
N LYS A 3 -20.52 36.84 -44.83
CA LYS A 3 -21.00 35.62 -44.17
C LYS A 3 -19.94 34.51 -44.07
N SER A 4 -18.87 34.55 -44.87
CA SER A 4 -17.81 33.51 -44.86
C SER A 4 -16.77 33.65 -43.76
N LEU A 5 -16.55 34.85 -43.19
CA LEU A 5 -15.57 35.02 -42.10
C LEU A 5 -16.07 34.47 -40.76
N LEU A 6 -17.39 34.47 -40.54
CA LEU A 6 -18.00 34.03 -39.28
C LEU A 6 -17.98 32.50 -39.12
N ALA A 7 -18.13 31.77 -40.23
CA ALA A 7 -18.05 30.30 -40.24
C ALA A 7 -16.62 29.79 -39.94
N LEU A 8 -15.60 30.49 -40.45
CA LEU A 8 -14.19 30.12 -40.25
C LEU A 8 -13.74 30.35 -38.80
N GLY A 9 -14.20 31.43 -38.16
CA GLY A 9 -13.95 31.68 -36.74
C GLY A 9 -14.60 30.63 -35.83
N PHE A 10 -15.81 30.17 -36.16
CA PHE A 10 -16.51 29.13 -35.39
C PHE A 10 -15.83 27.76 -35.54
N ILE A 11 -15.36 27.41 -36.73
CA ILE A 11 -14.61 26.16 -36.97
C ILE A 11 -13.27 26.18 -36.21
N LEU A 12 -12.55 27.30 -36.21
CA LEU A 12 -11.32 27.44 -35.44
C LEU A 12 -11.56 27.40 -33.92
N PHE A 13 -12.67 27.99 -33.45
CA PHE A 13 -13.09 27.88 -32.05
C PHE A 13 -13.44 26.45 -31.66
N LEU A 14 -14.15 25.71 -32.53
CA LEU A 14 -14.43 24.29 -32.30
C LEU A 14 -13.15 23.45 -32.27
N ILE A 15 -12.19 23.70 -33.17
CA ILE A 15 -10.89 23.01 -33.13
C ILE A 15 -10.13 23.35 -31.84
N PHE A 16 -10.15 24.61 -31.40
CA PHE A 16 -9.51 25.03 -30.16
C PHE A 16 -10.16 24.40 -28.92
N VAL A 17 -11.50 24.34 -28.87
CA VAL A 17 -12.26 23.65 -27.81
C VAL A 17 -11.98 22.14 -27.85
N PHE A 18 -11.88 21.53 -29.03
CA PHE A 18 -11.57 20.11 -29.19
C PHE A 18 -10.15 19.78 -28.69
N GLN A 19 -9.16 20.64 -28.97
CA GLN A 19 -7.80 20.50 -28.42
C GLN A 19 -7.75 20.68 -26.89
N ILE A 20 -8.61 21.53 -26.31
CA ILE A 20 -8.72 21.67 -24.85
C ILE A 20 -9.31 20.41 -24.22
N ILE A 21 -10.27 19.75 -24.88
CA ILE A 21 -10.88 18.50 -24.37
C ILE A 21 -9.86 17.35 -24.39
N GLU A 22 -9.08 17.15 -25.47
CA GLU A 22 -8.06 16.09 -25.54
C GLU A 22 -6.96 16.24 -24.48
N LYS A 23 -6.61 17.46 -24.08
CA LYS A 23 -5.50 17.71 -23.14
C LYS A 23 -5.86 17.40 -21.67
N SER A 24 -7.09 17.02 -21.38
CA SER A 24 -7.58 16.77 -20.01
C SER A 24 -7.58 15.29 -19.59
N GLU A 25 -7.15 14.37 -20.44
CA GLU A 25 -7.14 12.92 -20.13
C GLU A 25 -5.88 12.42 -19.39
N LYS A 26 -5.34 13.22 -18.47
CA LYS A 26 -4.66 12.60 -17.32
C LYS A 26 -5.77 12.04 -16.43
N ARG A 27 -6.41 10.95 -16.87
CA ARG A 27 -7.38 10.19 -16.08
C ARG A 27 -6.74 10.00 -14.71
N ALA A 28 -7.37 10.54 -13.68
CA ALA A 28 -7.06 10.18 -12.32
C ALA A 28 -7.37 8.69 -12.17
N VAL A 29 -6.41 7.85 -12.55
CA VAL A 29 -6.43 6.43 -12.23
C VAL A 29 -6.43 6.43 -10.71
N SER A 30 -7.56 6.05 -10.12
CA SER A 30 -7.68 5.92 -8.67
C SER A 30 -6.45 5.17 -8.15
N PRO A 31 -5.81 5.59 -7.05
CA PRO A 31 -4.68 4.86 -6.47
C PRO A 31 -4.99 3.37 -6.24
N SER A 32 -6.27 3.03 -6.03
CA SER A 32 -6.74 1.64 -5.91
C SER A 32 -6.77 0.87 -7.24
N ALA A 33 -6.94 1.53 -8.37
CA ALA A 33 -6.98 0.89 -9.69
C ALA A 33 -5.65 0.26 -10.08
N ALA A 34 -4.52 0.74 -9.52
CA ALA A 34 -3.21 0.14 -9.68
C ALA A 34 -3.13 -1.29 -9.10
N TYR A 35 -4.02 -1.62 -8.15
CA TYR A 35 -4.03 -2.90 -7.45
C TYR A 35 -5.21 -3.78 -7.82
N LEU A 36 -6.11 -3.34 -8.70
CA LEU A 36 -7.21 -4.18 -9.17
C LEU A 36 -6.65 -5.34 -10.00
N LEU A 37 -7.02 -6.56 -9.59
CA LEU A 37 -6.67 -7.79 -10.30
C LEU A 37 -7.94 -8.54 -10.68
N ARG A 38 -8.04 -8.96 -11.95
CA ARG A 38 -9.07 -9.90 -12.39
C ARG A 38 -8.76 -11.31 -11.89
N LYS A 39 -9.76 -12.19 -11.85
CA LYS A 39 -9.61 -13.56 -11.34
C LYS A 39 -8.53 -14.38 -12.05
N ASP A 40 -8.38 -14.21 -13.36
CA ASP A 40 -7.34 -14.87 -14.15
C ASP A 40 -5.94 -14.31 -13.86
N GLU A 41 -5.85 -13.00 -13.59
CA GLU A 41 -4.61 -12.34 -13.18
C GLU A 41 -4.17 -12.78 -11.79
N ILE A 42 -5.10 -12.89 -10.83
CA ILE A 42 -4.79 -13.39 -9.49
C ILE A 42 -4.10 -14.75 -9.59
N LYS A 43 -4.65 -15.71 -10.34
CA LYS A 43 -4.03 -17.04 -10.49
C LYS A 43 -2.61 -16.98 -11.07
N LYS A 44 -2.39 -16.12 -12.08
CA LYS A 44 -1.06 -15.93 -12.69
C LYS A 44 -0.07 -15.35 -11.68
N TYR A 45 -0.46 -14.30 -10.97
CA TYR A 45 0.39 -13.71 -9.93
C TYR A 45 0.64 -14.70 -8.79
N GLN A 46 -0.34 -15.52 -8.39
CA GLN A 46 -0.14 -16.53 -7.33
C GLN A 46 0.92 -17.55 -7.73
N SER A 47 0.87 -18.04 -8.97
CA SER A 47 1.89 -18.94 -9.51
C SER A 47 3.26 -18.26 -9.55
N ALA A 48 3.34 -17.04 -10.08
CA ALA A 48 4.59 -16.31 -10.21
C ALA A 48 5.22 -15.99 -8.84
N ALA A 49 4.42 -15.56 -7.86
CA ALA A 49 4.86 -15.25 -6.51
C ALA A 49 5.43 -16.50 -5.81
N ARG A 50 4.76 -17.65 -5.95
CA ARG A 50 5.26 -18.94 -5.43
C ARG A 50 6.54 -19.40 -6.11
N SER A 51 6.77 -18.99 -7.35
CA SER A 51 8.05 -19.19 -8.06
C SER A 51 9.11 -18.12 -7.73
N GLY A 52 8.84 -17.23 -6.76
CA GLY A 52 9.81 -16.24 -6.27
C GLY A 52 9.70 -14.85 -6.90
N SER A 53 8.66 -14.57 -7.70
CA SER A 53 8.46 -13.22 -8.25
C SER A 53 8.07 -12.20 -7.17
N CYS A 54 9.01 -11.31 -6.87
CA CYS A 54 8.83 -10.19 -5.94
C CYS A 54 7.66 -9.28 -6.32
N GLU A 55 7.58 -8.90 -7.60
CA GLU A 55 6.51 -8.04 -8.10
C GLU A 55 5.14 -8.69 -7.91
N ALA A 56 5.03 -9.98 -8.20
CA ALA A 56 3.79 -10.72 -8.06
C ALA A 56 3.34 -10.81 -6.60
N ALA A 57 4.27 -11.12 -5.69
CA ALA A 57 4.02 -11.16 -4.26
C ALA A 57 3.53 -9.80 -3.75
N ASN A 58 4.22 -8.70 -4.11
CA ASN A 58 3.84 -7.35 -3.70
C ASN A 58 2.48 -6.93 -4.26
N LYS A 59 2.20 -7.26 -5.53
CA LYS A 59 0.92 -6.90 -6.16
C LYS A 59 -0.26 -7.65 -5.55
N LEU A 60 -0.07 -8.94 -5.23
CA LEU A 60 -1.05 -9.71 -4.47
C LEU A 60 -1.24 -9.15 -3.06
N ALA A 61 -0.16 -8.87 -2.35
CA ALA A 61 -0.24 -8.33 -1.00
C ALA A 61 -1.04 -7.02 -0.97
N ARG A 62 -0.73 -6.09 -1.88
CA ARG A 62 -1.46 -4.80 -2.00
C ARG A 62 -2.90 -4.98 -2.47
N PHE A 63 -3.19 -5.90 -3.39
CA PHE A 63 -4.57 -6.24 -3.76
C PHE A 63 -5.35 -6.75 -2.54
N HIS A 64 -4.75 -7.67 -1.78
CA HIS A 64 -5.42 -8.25 -0.63
C HIS A 64 -5.66 -7.22 0.48
N LEU A 65 -4.68 -6.34 0.72
CA LEU A 65 -4.76 -5.28 1.72
C LEU A 65 -5.77 -4.18 1.35
N ASN A 66 -5.71 -3.67 0.11
CA ASN A 66 -6.43 -2.44 -0.27
C ASN A 66 -7.74 -2.69 -1.02
N ILE A 67 -7.91 -3.86 -1.64
CA ILE A 67 -9.07 -4.16 -2.49
C ILE A 67 -9.95 -5.20 -1.84
N SER A 68 -9.38 -6.33 -1.41
CA SER A 68 -10.17 -7.40 -0.78
C SER A 68 -10.27 -7.28 0.73
N PHE A 69 -9.53 -6.36 1.35
CA PHE A 69 -9.45 -6.14 2.80
C PHE A 69 -9.19 -7.43 3.61
N ARG A 70 -8.37 -8.33 3.05
CA ARG A 70 -7.96 -9.58 3.68
C ARG A 70 -6.53 -9.44 4.18
N THR A 71 -6.38 -8.96 5.41
CA THR A 71 -5.08 -8.69 6.03
C THR A 71 -4.21 -9.93 6.12
N ASP A 72 -4.77 -11.08 6.51
CA ASP A 72 -4.00 -12.33 6.64
C ASP A 72 -3.39 -12.78 5.30
N GLU A 73 -4.16 -12.63 4.21
CA GLU A 73 -3.66 -12.90 2.86
C GLU A 73 -2.57 -11.90 2.47
N ALA A 74 -2.75 -10.61 2.79
CA ALA A 74 -1.74 -9.60 2.52
C ALA A 74 -0.42 -9.93 3.25
N ILE A 75 -0.50 -10.33 4.52
CA ILE A 75 0.65 -10.78 5.31
C ILE A 75 1.32 -12.00 4.67
N TYR A 76 0.54 -13.01 4.25
CA TYR A 76 1.07 -14.19 3.57
C TYR A 76 1.87 -13.82 2.31
N TRP A 77 1.30 -12.97 1.45
CA TRP A 77 1.97 -12.56 0.21
C TRP A 77 3.19 -11.68 0.47
N TYR A 78 3.14 -10.78 1.46
CA TYR A 78 4.31 -10.00 1.85
C TYR A 78 5.43 -10.87 2.43
N ARG A 79 5.11 -11.86 3.26
CA ARG A 79 6.09 -12.84 3.76
C ARG A 79 6.73 -13.62 2.61
N LEU A 80 5.93 -14.04 1.63
CA LEU A 80 6.44 -14.72 0.44
C LEU A 80 7.32 -13.81 -0.44
N GLY A 81 7.15 -12.50 -0.38
CA GLY A 81 8.01 -11.51 -1.04
C GLY A 81 9.20 -11.04 -0.19
N ARG A 82 9.37 -11.55 1.04
CA ARG A 82 10.35 -11.01 1.98
C ARG A 82 11.79 -11.19 1.53
N GLN A 83 12.12 -12.21 0.75
CA GLN A 83 13.48 -12.36 0.20
C GLN A 83 13.90 -11.22 -0.74
N CYS A 84 12.95 -10.38 -1.17
CA CYS A 84 13.19 -9.29 -2.09
C CYS A 84 13.78 -8.07 -1.38
N VAL A 85 14.58 -7.29 -2.12
CA VAL A 85 15.23 -6.06 -1.61
C VAL A 85 14.28 -4.86 -1.47
N ASP A 86 12.98 -5.05 -1.70
CA ASP A 86 11.97 -3.99 -1.63
C ASP A 86 11.72 -3.59 -0.17
N VAL A 87 12.34 -2.49 0.24
CA VAL A 87 12.19 -1.91 1.57
C VAL A 87 10.75 -1.51 1.86
N ASN A 88 10.00 -1.01 0.88
CA ASN A 88 8.62 -0.56 1.12
C ASN A 88 7.70 -1.75 1.43
N ALA A 89 7.85 -2.86 0.71
CA ALA A 89 7.09 -4.08 1.00
C ALA A 89 7.41 -4.63 2.41
N LYS A 90 8.68 -4.57 2.82
CA LYS A 90 9.11 -4.94 4.18
C LYS A 90 8.50 -4.03 5.25
N LEU A 91 8.51 -2.71 5.03
CA LEU A 91 7.92 -1.74 5.93
C LEU A 91 6.40 -1.91 6.05
N GLU A 92 5.71 -2.21 4.95
CA GLU A 92 4.28 -2.52 4.99
C GLU A 92 4.00 -3.79 5.78
N LEU A 93 4.80 -4.85 5.61
CA LEU A 93 4.70 -6.05 6.44
C LEU A 93 4.89 -5.74 7.93
N ILE A 94 5.91 -4.96 8.29
CA ILE A 94 6.12 -4.50 9.68
C ILE A 94 4.87 -3.80 10.22
N GLY A 95 4.29 -2.88 9.43
CA GLY A 95 3.08 -2.16 9.82
C GLY A 95 1.90 -3.08 10.12
N LEU A 96 1.73 -4.15 9.34
CA LEU A 96 0.68 -5.15 9.56
C LEU A 96 0.93 -6.05 10.77
N LEU A 97 2.19 -6.24 11.17
CA LEU A 97 2.57 -7.13 12.28
C LEU A 97 2.68 -6.41 13.63
N MET A 98 2.83 -5.09 13.64
CA MET A 98 3.13 -4.29 14.84
C MET A 98 2.02 -4.27 15.90
N ASP A 99 0.79 -4.64 15.52
CA ASP A 99 -0.34 -4.77 16.45
C ASP A 99 -0.42 -6.10 17.18
N SER A 100 0.46 -7.05 16.86
CA SER A 100 0.56 -8.31 17.57
C SER A 100 1.26 -8.15 18.92
N ASP A 101 0.75 -8.82 19.95
CA ASP A 101 1.44 -9.05 21.22
C ASP A 101 2.18 -10.41 21.24
N ASP A 102 2.12 -11.15 20.13
CA ASP A 102 2.84 -12.42 19.96
C ASP A 102 4.36 -12.18 19.83
N ARG A 103 5.13 -12.82 20.71
CA ARG A 103 6.60 -12.68 20.75
C ARG A 103 7.29 -13.13 19.47
N ASP A 104 6.79 -14.17 18.82
CA ASP A 104 7.39 -14.71 17.60
C ASP A 104 7.15 -13.76 16.42
N VAL A 105 5.98 -13.12 16.38
CA VAL A 105 5.69 -12.05 15.41
C VAL A 105 6.60 -10.85 15.62
N MET A 106 6.89 -10.47 16.87
CA MET A 106 7.80 -9.35 17.13
C MET A 106 9.25 -9.69 16.81
N ALA A 107 9.67 -10.94 17.03
CA ALA A 107 10.98 -11.41 16.56
C ALA A 107 11.08 -11.37 15.03
N GLU A 108 9.99 -11.67 14.31
CA GLU A 108 9.93 -11.49 12.86
C GLU A 108 10.12 -10.02 12.46
N VAL A 109 9.46 -9.09 13.13
CA VAL A 109 9.62 -7.63 12.89
C VAL A 109 11.09 -7.21 13.08
N ASP A 110 11.74 -7.66 14.15
CA ASP A 110 13.15 -7.35 14.43
C ASP A 110 14.07 -7.89 13.31
N GLN A 111 13.81 -9.09 12.83
CA GLN A 111 14.57 -9.66 11.71
C GLN A 111 14.35 -8.87 10.40
N ILE A 112 13.13 -8.43 10.12
CA ILE A 112 12.86 -7.58 8.95
C ILE A 112 13.59 -6.25 9.07
N LEU A 113 13.67 -5.64 10.25
CA LEU A 113 14.45 -4.42 10.47
C LEU A 113 15.94 -4.60 10.20
N ILE A 114 16.52 -5.74 10.60
CA ILE A 114 17.92 -6.09 10.28
C ILE A 114 18.11 -6.21 8.77
N GLU A 115 17.15 -6.80 8.05
CA GLU A 115 17.19 -6.90 6.59
C GLU A 115 17.10 -5.52 5.94
N ILE A 116 16.19 -4.65 6.40
CA ILE A 116 16.09 -3.27 5.91
C ILE A 116 17.39 -2.52 6.20
N GLU A 117 17.99 -2.68 7.38
CA GLU A 117 19.23 -1.98 7.75
C GLU A 117 20.39 -2.29 6.82
N LYS A 118 20.47 -3.54 6.32
CA LYS A 118 21.46 -3.94 5.30
C LYS A 118 21.23 -3.28 3.94
N ILE A 119 19.98 -2.97 3.59
CA ILE A 119 19.60 -2.41 2.28
C ILE A 119 19.59 -0.87 2.33
N ASN A 120 18.99 -0.31 3.37
CA ASN A 120 18.76 1.10 3.61
C ASN A 120 18.75 1.40 5.13
N PRO A 121 19.93 1.70 5.72
CA PRO A 121 20.06 1.98 7.15
C PRO A 121 19.16 3.14 7.63
N ARG A 122 18.98 4.17 6.81
CA ARG A 122 18.18 5.34 7.17
C ARG A 122 16.72 4.98 7.37
N GLU A 123 16.15 4.15 6.49
CA GLU A 123 14.78 3.68 6.63
C GLU A 123 14.64 2.71 7.81
N ALA A 124 15.64 1.87 8.09
CA ALA A 124 15.62 1.05 9.29
C ALA A 124 15.59 1.88 10.58
N THR A 125 16.38 2.96 10.67
CA THR A 125 16.34 3.88 11.82
C THR A 125 14.96 4.51 11.98
N ARG A 126 14.37 5.03 10.89
CA ARG A 126 13.02 5.62 10.90
C ARG A 126 11.96 4.61 11.36
N ALA A 127 12.04 3.38 10.86
CA ALA A 127 11.11 2.32 11.24
C ALA A 127 11.25 1.96 12.72
N LYS A 128 12.48 1.80 13.23
CA LYS A 128 12.76 1.56 14.66
C LYS A 128 12.14 2.65 15.55
N GLU A 129 12.31 3.92 15.16
CA GLU A 129 11.72 5.07 15.88
C GLU A 129 10.18 5.04 15.85
N ALA A 130 9.57 4.79 14.69
CA ALA A 130 8.13 4.72 14.55
C ALA A 130 7.51 3.58 15.36
N ILE A 131 8.15 2.40 15.38
CA ILE A 131 7.72 1.26 16.18
C ILE A 131 7.79 1.59 17.67
N ARG A 132 8.91 2.18 18.12
CA ARG A 132 9.07 2.59 19.52
C ARG A 132 7.98 3.56 19.95
N ALA A 133 7.75 4.62 19.16
CA ALA A 133 6.71 5.61 19.44
C ALA A 133 5.31 4.98 19.49
N THR A 134 5.02 4.00 18.63
CA THR A 134 3.73 3.31 18.62
C THR A 134 3.53 2.45 19.87
N ARG A 135 4.56 1.70 20.29
CA ARG A 135 4.50 0.88 21.51
C ARG A 135 4.35 1.76 22.77
N GLU A 136 5.09 2.86 22.86
CA GLU A 136 4.98 3.81 23.98
C GLU A 136 3.55 4.40 24.07
N ARG A 137 2.93 4.75 22.94
CA ARG A 137 1.51 5.20 22.93
C ARG A 137 0.56 4.13 23.43
N ARG A 138 0.75 2.86 23.05
CA ARG A 138 -0.10 1.74 23.49
C ARG A 138 0.00 1.55 25.00
N LEU A 139 1.22 1.53 25.55
CA LEU A 139 1.45 1.39 26.99
C LEU A 139 0.76 2.51 27.78
N ASN A 140 0.91 3.76 27.33
CA ASN A 140 0.29 4.92 27.96
C ASN A 140 -1.26 4.91 27.85
N GLN A 141 -1.83 4.27 26.83
CA GLN A 141 -3.27 4.08 26.70
C GLN A 141 -3.79 2.98 27.64
N THR A 142 -3.06 1.87 27.76
CA THR A 142 -3.44 0.77 28.66
C THR A 142 -3.37 1.18 30.13
N GLU A 143 -2.44 2.05 30.54
CA GLU A 143 -2.34 2.57 31.90
C GLU A 143 -3.50 3.52 32.28
N LYS A 144 -4.12 4.17 31.29
CA LYS A 144 -5.22 5.11 31.49
C LYS A 144 -6.61 4.46 31.55
N LEU A 145 -6.73 3.19 31.17
CA LEU A 145 -8.01 2.47 31.24
C LEU A 145 -8.22 1.96 32.68
N PRO A 146 -9.36 2.25 33.32
CA PRO A 146 -9.66 1.67 34.62
C PRO A 146 -9.69 0.14 34.50
N PRO A 147 -9.22 -0.60 35.51
CA PRO A 147 -9.21 -2.07 35.45
C PRO A 147 -10.63 -2.56 35.17
N SER A 148 -10.77 -3.34 34.10
CA SER A 148 -12.03 -3.95 33.65
C SER A 148 -12.53 -4.95 34.69
N GLY A 149 -13.12 -4.44 35.77
CA GLY A 149 -13.50 -5.26 36.92
C GLY A 149 -14.46 -4.61 37.92
N VAL A 150 -14.84 -3.34 37.77
CA VAL A 150 -15.89 -2.75 38.61
C VAL A 150 -17.21 -2.80 37.86
N GLN A 151 -17.84 -3.98 37.82
CA GLN A 151 -19.29 -4.06 37.68
C GLN A 151 -19.91 -3.51 38.96
N SER A 152 -20.42 -2.27 38.89
CA SER A 152 -21.32 -1.74 39.90
C SER A 152 -22.55 -2.66 39.98
N ARG A 153 -22.70 -3.36 41.11
CA ARG A 153 -23.95 -4.01 41.49
C ARG A 153 -25.07 -2.99 41.67
#